data_AF-A0A3D2PR55-F1
#
_entry.id   AF-A0A3D2PR55-F1
#
_cell.length_a   1.000
_cell.length_b   1.000
_cell.length_c   1.000
_cell.angle_alpha   90.00
_cell.angle_beta   90.00
_cell.angle_gamma   90.00
#
_symmetry.space_group_name_H-M   'P 1'
#
loop_
_entity.id
_entity.type
_entity.pdbx_description
1 polymer ?
#
loop_
_entity_poly.entity_id
_entity_poly.type
_entity_poly.pdbx_seq_one_letter_code
_entity_poly.pdbx_strand_id
1 'polypeptide(L)' 'MVIKEVNLETVCGVTSKLPENTLPEVAFAGKSNVGKSSLINALMNRKSLART' A
#
# COMPACT_ATOMS: atom_id res chain seq x y z
N MET A 1 13.70 2.01 10.86
CA MET A 1 13.42 1.07 9.76
C MET A 1 13.73 1.78 8.45
N VAL A 2 14.53 1.18 7.57
CA VAL A 2 14.92 1.78 6.27
C VAL A 2 14.36 0.89 5.16
N ILE A 3 13.43 1.42 4.37
CA ILE A 3 12.86 0.72 3.22
C ILE A 3 13.71 1.03 2.00
N LYS A 4 14.27 0.00 1.37
CA LYS A 4 15.19 0.14 0.22
C LYS A 4 14.46 0.21 -1.11
N GLU A 5 13.40 -0.58 -1.24
CA GLU A 5 12.66 -0.75 -2.48
C GLU A 5 11.16 -0.79 -2.20
N VAL A 6 10.39 -0.20 -3.10
CA VAL A 6 8.93 -0.22 -3.05
C VAL A 6 8.39 -0.27 -4.47
N ASN A 7 7.47 -1.19 -4.73
CA ASN A 7 6.78 -1.36 -6.00
C ASN A 7 5.28 -1.59 -5.75
N LEU A 8 4.43 -1.12 -6.68
CA LEU A 8 3.02 -1.49 -6.72
C LEU A 8 2.89 -2.77 -7.54
N GLU A 9 2.85 -3.91 -6.86
CA GLU A 9 2.80 -5.22 -7.52
C GLU A 9 1.47 -5.48 -8.23
N THR A 10 0.33 -5.25 -7.56
CA THR A 10 -0.99 -5.56 -8.10
C THR A 10 -2.06 -4.62 -7.55
N VAL A 11 -3.05 -4.30 -8.39
CA VAL A 11 -4.29 -3.60 -8.00
C VAL A 11 -5.46 -4.56 -8.18
N CYS A 12 -6.13 -4.91 -7.09
CA CYS A 12 -7.25 -5.84 -7.11
C CYS A 12 -8.59 -5.08 -7.07
N GLY A 13 -9.43 -5.30 -8.08
CA GLY A 13 -10.84 -4.92 -8.08
C GLY A 13 -11.74 -6.02 -7.50
N VAL A 14 -13.06 -5.80 -7.55
CA VAL A 14 -14.06 -6.72 -6.95
C VAL A 14 -13.99 -8.15 -7.51
N THR A 15 -13.62 -8.30 -8.79
CA THR A 15 -13.49 -9.59 -9.47
C THR A 15 -12.06 -10.12 -9.53
N SER A 16 -11.08 -9.36 -9.01
CA SER A 16 -9.67 -9.77 -9.01
C SER A 16 -9.39 -10.75 -7.88
N LYS A 17 -8.47 -11.69 -8.14
CA LYS A 17 -7.89 -12.51 -7.09
C LYS A 17 -6.71 -11.79 -6.45
N LEU A 18 -6.49 -12.02 -5.17
CA LEU A 18 -5.29 -11.57 -4.46
C LEU A 18 -4.10 -12.45 -4.88
N PRO A 19 -2.88 -11.89 -4.95
CA PRO A 19 -1.67 -12.67 -5.18
C PRO A 19 -1.40 -13.62 -4.00
N GLU A 20 -0.80 -14.77 -4.29
CA GLU A 20 -0.39 -15.73 -3.27
C GLU A 20 1.00 -15.37 -2.76
N ASN A 21 1.05 -14.58 -1.68
CA ASN A 21 2.30 -14.18 -1.04
C ASN A 21 2.63 -15.08 0.15
N THR A 22 3.91 -15.40 0.32
CA THR A 22 4.43 -16.24 1.42
C THR A 22 4.98 -15.43 2.59
N LEU A 23 5.14 -14.11 2.41
CA LEU A 23 5.64 -13.20 3.43
C LEU A 23 4.47 -12.61 4.24
N PRO A 24 4.70 -12.19 5.50
CA PRO A 24 3.69 -11.49 6.29
C PRO A 24 3.23 -10.19 5.64
N GLU A 25 1.92 -9.96 5.65
CA GLU A 25 1.30 -8.76 5.08
C GLU A 25 0.71 -7.86 6.17
N VAL A 26 0.67 -6.55 5.89
CA VAL A 26 0.06 -5.54 6.76
C VAL A 26 -0.97 -4.75 5.95
N ALA A 27 -2.23 -4.82 6.39
CA ALA A 27 -3.32 -4.08 5.77
C ALA A 27 -3.57 -2.74 6.47
N PHE A 28 -3.82 -1.69 5.69
CA PHE A 28 -4.21 -0.36 6.19
C PHE A 28 -5.69 -0.10 5.89
N ALA A 29 -6.49 0.13 6.93
CA ALA A 29 -7.92 0.42 6.81
C ALA A 29 -8.31 1.72 7.54
N GLY A 30 -9.40 2.34 7.11
CA GLY A 30 -9.92 3.57 7.72
C GLY A 30 -10.84 4.36 6.80
N LYS A 31 -11.56 5.34 7.37
CA LYS A 31 -12.53 6.20 6.67
C LYS A 31 -11.93 6.85 5.42
N SER A 32 -12.76 7.14 4.41
CA SER A 32 -12.33 7.92 3.25
C SER A 32 -11.69 9.23 3.71
N ASN A 33 -10.60 9.63 3.06
CA ASN A 33 -9.83 10.85 3.34
C ASN A 33 -9.22 10.99 4.74
N VAL A 34 -9.15 9.92 5.55
CA VAL A 34 -8.46 9.94 6.87
C VAL A 34 -6.93 10.06 6.79
N GLY A 35 -6.36 10.09 5.57
CA GLY A 35 -4.90 10.19 5.37
C GLY A 35 -4.16 8.87 5.17
N LYS A 36 -4.85 7.77 4.81
CA LYS A 36 -4.22 6.46 4.54
C LYS A 36 -3.08 6.55 3.51
N SER A 37 -3.33 7.18 2.36
CA SER A 37 -2.32 7.34 1.31
C SER A 37 -1.13 8.20 1.79
N SER A 38 -1.40 9.24 2.60
CA SER A 38 -0.36 10.06 3.21
C SER A 38 0.52 9.27 4.18
N LEU A 39 -0.09 8.41 5.01
CA LEU A 39 0.65 7.51 5.91
C LEU A 39 1.53 6.54 5.14
N ILE A 40 1.00 5.88 4.10
CA ILE A 40 1.77 4.96 3.26
C ILE A 40 2.95 5.69 2.63
N ASN A 41 2.72 6.84 2.01
CA ASN A 41 3.77 7.66 1.39
C ASN A 41 4.86 8.09 2.40
N ALA A 42 4.47 8.46 3.62
CA ALA A 42 5.41 8.80 4.69
C ALA A 42 6.25 7.60 5.15
N LEU A 43 5.62 6.44 5.38
CA LEU A 43 6.33 5.20 5.77
C LEU A 43 7.30 4.73 4.69
N MET A 44 6.92 4.88 3.42
CA MET A 44 7.73 4.49 2.26
C MET A 44 8.78 5.54 1.88
N ASN A 45 8.78 6.72 2.51
CA ASN A 45 9.60 7.88 2.14
C ASN A 45 9.49 8.24 0.64
N ARG A 46 8.27 8.20 0.09
CA ARG A 46 7.94 8.52 -1.31
C ARG A 46 6.73 9.45 -1.38
N LYS A 47 6.70 10.39 -2.32
CA LYS A 47 5.63 11.41 -2.38
C LYS A 47 4.33 10.97 -3.08
N SER A 48 4.38 9.99 -3.97
CA SER A 48 3.25 9.66 -4.85
C SER A 48 3.15 8.17 -5.19
N LEU A 49 3.55 7.30 -4.26
CA LEU A 49 3.44 5.86 -4.44
C LEU A 49 1.98 5.42 -4.28
N ALA A 50 1.39 5.69 -3.11
CA ALA A 50 -0.05 5.55 -2.90
C ALA A 50 -0.72 6.78 -3.51
N ARG A 51 -1.35 6.58 -4.67
CA ARG A 51 -2.12 7.63 -5.35
C ARG A 51 -3.41 7.92 -4.57
N THR A 52 -3.84 9.17 -4.59
CA THR A 52 -5.17 9.61 -4.17
C THR A 52 -6.20 9.27 -5.23
#